data_AF-K8P558-F1
#
_entry.id   AF-K8P558-F1
#
_cell.length_a   1.000
_cell.length_b   1.000
_cell.length_c   1.000
_cell.angle_alpha   90.00
_cell.angle_beta   90.00
_cell.angle_gamma   90.00
#
_symmetry.space_group_name_H-M   'P 1'
#
loop_
_entity.id
_entity.type
_entity.pdbx_description
1 polymer ?
#
loop_
_entity_poly.entity_id
_entity_poly.type
_entity_poly.pdbx_seq_one_letter_code
_entity_poly.pdbx_strand_id
1 'polypeptide(L)'
;MNFERGVTVRILAIDGTWQRECEMLDVSETGALLRVLGSLAGLDLKEFFLVLSSRGTAHRRCTLAWVEGDRIGAGFVKDKPAKRKGVLGRA
;
A
#
# COMPACT_ATOMS: atom_id res chain seq x y z
N MET A 1 10.58 11.60 3.44
CA MET A 1 11.87 11.12 4.01
C MET A 1 12.51 10.30 2.91
N ASN A 2 13.54 10.83 2.26
CA ASN A 2 14.18 10.16 1.13
C ASN A 2 15.15 9.09 1.64
N PHE A 3 15.03 7.86 1.17
CA PHE A 3 15.90 6.76 1.60
C PHE A 3 17.09 6.62 0.64
N GLU A 4 18.32 6.85 1.12
CA GLU A 4 19.55 6.66 0.33
C GLU A 4 19.77 5.20 -0.12
N ARG A 5 19.13 4.26 0.58
CA ARG A 5 18.96 2.86 0.16
C ARG A 5 17.48 2.53 0.29
N GLY A 6 16.80 2.27 -0.83
CA GLY A 6 15.36 1.98 -0.85
C GLY A 6 15.01 0.88 0.16
N VAL A 7 13.88 1.04 0.85
CA VAL A 7 13.44 0.05 1.84
C VAL A 7 12.68 -1.05 1.11
N THR A 8 13.11 -2.31 1.24
CA THR A 8 12.36 -3.44 0.69
C THR A 8 11.00 -3.54 1.39
N VAL A 9 9.94 -3.40 0.60
CA VAL A 9 8.55 -3.46 1.03
C VAL A 9 7.79 -4.40 0.09
N ARG A 10 6.55 -4.72 0.46
CA ARG A 10 5.65 -5.48 -0.42
C ARG A 10 4.34 -4.74 -0.61
N ILE A 11 3.79 -4.86 -1.81
CA ILE A 11 2.42 -4.46 -2.10
C ILE A 11 1.57 -5.72 -2.29
N LEU A 12 0.37 -5.71 -1.72
CA LEU A 12 -0.60 -6.79 -1.85
C LEU A 12 -1.92 -6.24 -2.33
N ALA A 13 -2.58 -6.96 -3.23
CA ALA A 13 -3.96 -6.68 -3.60
C ALA A 13 -4.86 -6.66 -2.34
N ILE A 14 -5.89 -5.81 -2.35
CA ILE A 14 -6.87 -5.78 -1.25
C ILE A 14 -7.63 -7.10 -1.09
N ASP A 15 -7.75 -7.87 -2.17
CA ASP A 15 -8.40 -9.18 -2.23
C ASP A 15 -7.41 -10.35 -2.05
N GLY A 16 -6.11 -10.05 -1.92
CA GLY A 16 -5.05 -11.05 -1.77
C GLY A 16 -4.69 -11.83 -3.04
N THR A 17 -5.24 -11.47 -4.21
CA THR A 17 -5.01 -12.20 -5.48
C THR A 17 -3.57 -12.11 -5.98
N TRP A 18 -2.85 -11.04 -5.63
CA TRP A 18 -1.47 -10.85 -6.05
C TRP A 18 -0.64 -10.12 -4.98
N GLN A 19 0.67 -10.33 -5.03
CA GLN A 19 1.65 -9.58 -4.26
C GLN A 19 2.89 -9.28 -5.11
N ARG A 20 3.54 -8.14 -4.84
CA ARG A 20 4.80 -7.78 -5.48
C ARG A 20 5.78 -7.21 -4.46
N GLU A 21 7.05 -7.52 -4.68
CA GLU A 21 8.14 -6.92 -3.94
C GLU A 21 8.50 -5.58 -4.60
N CYS A 22 8.72 -4.57 -3.76
CA CYS A 22 8.99 -3.22 -4.18
C CYS A 22 10.10 -2.61 -3.32
N GLU A 23 10.70 -1.55 -3.82
CA GLU A 23 11.58 -0.67 -3.05
C GLU A 23 10.84 0.64 -2.77
N MET A 24 10.71 1.01 -1.50
CA MET A 24 10.20 2.32 -1.12
C MET A 24 11.33 3.34 -1.23
N LEU A 25 11.16 4.30 -2.14
CA LEU A 25 12.15 5.35 -2.43
C LEU A 25 11.95 6.57 -1.54
N ASP A 26 10.71 6.98 -1.33
CA ASP A 26 10.34 8.09 -0.44
C ASP A 26 8.99 7.81 0.23
N VAL A 27 8.81 8.41 1.40
CA VAL A 27 7.56 8.35 2.16
C VAL A 27 7.22 9.71 2.76
N SER A 28 5.95 10.09 2.68
CA SER A 28 5.40 11.31 3.24
C SER A 28 4.23 11.01 4.19
N GLU A 29 3.63 12.05 4.77
CA GLU A 29 2.42 11.88 5.58
C GLU A 29 1.22 11.38 4.74
N THR A 30 1.18 11.73 3.45
CA THR A 30 0.04 11.50 2.57
C THR A 30 0.25 10.37 1.58
N GLY A 31 1.47 9.84 1.43
CA GLY A 31 1.76 8.81 0.44
C GLY A 31 3.17 8.27 0.49
N ALA A 32 3.50 7.44 -0.50
CA ALA A 32 4.82 6.86 -0.70
C ALA A 32 5.15 6.76 -2.19
N LEU A 33 6.44 6.89 -2.50
CA LEU A 33 7.00 6.59 -3.81
C LEU A 33 7.61 5.19 -3.77
N LEU A 34 7.10 4.30 -4.63
CA LEU A 34 7.53 2.92 -4.69
C LEU A 34 8.10 2.61 -6.07
N ARG A 35 9.12 1.76 -6.09
CA ARG A 35 9.66 1.13 -7.29
C ARG A 35 9.28 -0.33 -7.28
N VAL A 36 8.56 -0.80 -8.29
CA VAL A 36 8.10 -2.18 -8.35
C VAL A 36 9.15 -3.05 -9.02
N LEU A 37 9.52 -4.15 -8.36
CA LEU A 37 10.46 -5.11 -8.90
C LEU A 37 9.69 -6.11 -9.76
N GLY A 38 9.75 -5.92 -11.09
CA GLY A 38 9.08 -6.76 -12.08
C GLY A 38 7.96 -6.04 -12.83
N SER A 39 7.06 -6.83 -13.44
CA SER A 39 6.00 -6.27 -14.29
C SER A 39 4.77 -5.85 -13.49
N LEU A 40 4.24 -4.67 -13.82
CA LEU A 40 2.94 -4.15 -13.38
C LEU A 40 1.78 -4.62 -14.27
N ALA A 41 2.07 -5.25 -15.41
CA ALA A 41 1.03 -5.64 -16.36
C ALA A 41 0.05 -6.64 -15.75
N GLY A 42 -1.25 -6.38 -15.93
CA GLY A 42 -2.33 -7.25 -15.46
C GLY A 42 -2.61 -7.19 -13.95
N LEU A 43 -1.99 -6.27 -13.21
CA LEU A 43 -2.29 -6.04 -11.80
C LEU A 43 -3.33 -4.93 -11.63
N ASP A 44 -4.36 -5.18 -10.84
CA ASP A 44 -5.29 -4.11 -10.40
C ASP A 44 -4.64 -3.32 -9.26
N LEU A 45 -3.95 -2.25 -9.61
CA LEU A 45 -3.21 -1.41 -8.65
C LEU A 45 -4.07 -0.30 -8.05
N LYS A 46 -5.38 -0.23 -8.36
CA LYS A 46 -6.23 0.86 -7.93
C LYS A 46 -6.21 1.05 -6.42
N GLU A 47 -6.27 -0.06 -5.69
CA GLU A 47 -6.11 -0.12 -4.23
C GLU A 47 -5.28 -1.35 -3.83
N PHE A 48 -4.34 -1.14 -2.92
CA PHE A 48 -3.46 -2.19 -2.41
C PHE A 48 -3.01 -1.90 -0.98
N PHE A 49 -2.49 -2.91 -0.29
CA PHE A 49 -1.82 -2.75 0.99
C PHE A 49 -0.31 -2.61 0.77
N LEU A 50 0.26 -1.52 1.28
CA LEU A 50 1.70 -1.37 1.46
C LEU A 50 2.10 -2.04 2.78
N VAL A 51 3.02 -2.99 2.72
CA VAL A 51 3.51 -3.76 3.87
C VAL A 51 4.99 -3.48 4.10
N LEU A 52 5.30 -2.97 5.29
CA LEU A 52 6.65 -2.50 5.66
C LEU A 52 7.52 -3.57 6.35
N SER A 53 6.94 -4.72 6.70
CA SER A 53 7.59 -5.72 7.54
C SER A 53 7.70 -7.07 6.85
N SER A 54 8.82 -7.77 7.07
CA SER A 54 8.98 -9.20 6.76
C SER A 54 8.02 -10.10 7.54
N ARG A 55 7.46 -9.62 8.67
CA ARG A 55 6.46 -10.34 9.49
C ARG A 55 5.01 -9.96 9.17
N GLY A 56 4.77 -9.04 8.24
CA GLY A 56 3.43 -8.73 7.71
C GLY A 56 2.47 -7.97 8.64
N THR A 57 2.83 -7.68 9.89
CA THR A 57 1.93 -7.05 10.87
C THR A 57 1.69 -5.56 10.65
N ALA A 58 2.60 -4.87 9.97
CA ALA A 58 2.48 -3.44 9.69
C ALA A 58 2.12 -3.24 8.21
N HIS A 59 0.84 -2.92 7.97
CA HIS A 59 0.30 -2.63 6.65
C HIS A 59 -0.47 -1.32 6.61
N ARG A 60 -0.53 -0.68 5.44
CA ARG A 60 -1.32 0.53 5.20
C ARG A 60 -2.05 0.44 3.87
N ARG A 61 -3.34 0.74 3.85
CA ARG A 61 -4.13 0.79 2.61
C ARG A 61 -3.72 2.02 1.80
N CYS A 62 -3.42 1.78 0.54
CA CYS A 62 -2.96 2.79 -0.41
C CYS A 62 -3.78 2.72 -1.69
N THR A 63 -3.95 3.86 -2.35
CA THR A 63 -4.48 3.97 -3.70
C THR A 63 -3.35 4.30 -4.67
N LEU A 64 -3.46 3.87 -5.92
CA LEU A 64 -2.57 4.33 -6.97
C LEU A 64 -2.88 5.78 -7.31
N ALA A 65 -1.88 6.65 -7.18
CA ALA A 65 -1.95 8.04 -7.61
C ALA A 65 -1.51 8.20 -9.07
N TRP A 66 -0.41 7.56 -9.45
CA TRP A 66 0.17 7.61 -10.80
C TRP A 66 1.17 6.47 -11.01
N VAL A 67 1.48 6.18 -12.27
CA VAL A 67 2.48 5.20 -12.70
C VAL A 67 3.44 5.87 -13.67
N GLU A 68 4.73 5.66 -13.48
CA GLU A 68 5.79 6.11 -14.38
C GLU A 68 6.81 4.98 -14.55
N GLY A 69 6.66 4.20 -15.62
CA GLY A 69 7.49 3.00 -15.85
C GLY A 69 7.34 1.98 -14.73
N ASP A 70 8.42 1.66 -14.03
CA ASP A 70 8.45 0.79 -12.85
C ASP A 70 8.16 1.52 -11.53
N ARG A 71 7.97 2.84 -11.55
CA ARG A 71 7.69 3.64 -10.37
C ARG A 71 6.21 3.93 -10.24
N ILE A 72 5.72 3.91 -9.01
CA ILE A 72 4.34 4.23 -8.69
C ILE A 72 4.27 5.20 -7.51
N GLY A 73 3.37 6.17 -7.63
CA GLY A 73 2.92 6.99 -6.52
C GLY A 73 1.78 6.30 -5.79
N ALA A 74 1.93 6.07 -4.50
CA ALA A 74 0.91 5.51 -3.63
C ALA A 74 0.34 6.58 -2.71
N GLY A 75 -0.97 6.84 -2.75
CA GLY A 75 -1.67 7.73 -1.82
C GLY A 75 -2.18 6.96 -0.60
N PHE A 76 -1.96 7.47 0.60
CA PHE A 76 -2.43 6.83 1.82
C PHE A 76 -3.93 7.06 2.00
N VAL A 77 -4.68 5.97 2.03
CA VAL A 77 -6.10 6.02 2.36
C VAL A 77 -6.22 6.29 3.85
N LYS A 78 -6.78 7.45 4.18
CA LYS A 78 -7.16 7.75 5.57
C LYS A 78 -8.24 6.74 5.95
N ASP A 79 -7.90 5.80 6.83
CA ASP A 79 -8.89 4.95 7.46
C ASP A 79 -9.85 5.89 8.19
N LYS A 80 -11.03 6.15 7.61
CA LYS A 80 -12.11 6.74 8.39
C LYS A 80 -12.27 5.78 9.56
N PRO A 81 -12.14 6.22 10.82
CA PRO A 81 -12.31 5.31 11.95
C PRO A 81 -13.65 4.64 11.70
N ALA A 82 -13.61 3.33 11.46
CA ALA A 82 -14.82 2.56 11.37
C ALA A 82 -15.55 2.87 12.66
N LYS A 83 -16.64 3.67 12.59
CA LYS A 83 -17.61 3.73 13.66
C LYS A 83 -17.94 2.26 13.87
N ARG A 84 -17.48 1.68 14.98
CA ARG A 84 -18.07 0.48 15.55
C ARG A 84 -19.57 0.81 15.62
N LYS A 85 -20.34 0.44 14.60
CA LYS A 85 -21.76 0.18 14.77
C LYS A 85 -21.79 -1.08 15.62
N GLY A 86 -21.68 -0.88 16.93
CA GLY A 86 -22.13 -1.86 17.88
C GLY A 86 -23.59 -2.14 17.55
N VAL A 87 -23.82 -3.27 16.89
CA VAL A 87 -25.07 -4.00 17.04
C VAL A 87 -25.11 -4.41 18.51
N LEU A 88 -25.85 -3.64 19.31
CA LEU A 88 -26.58 -4.17 20.45
C LEU A 88 -27.70 -3.19 20.82
N GLY A 89 -28.70 -3.12 19.96
CA GLY A 89 -30.06 -2.78 20.38
C GLY A 89 -30.92 -4.01 20.15
N ARG A 90 -31.24 -4.74 21.22
CA ARG A 90 -32.36 -5.69 21.29
C ARG A 90 -32.56 -6.20 22.73
N ALA A 91 -33.84 -6.15 23.11
CA ALA A 91 -34.52 -6.62 24.32
C ALA A 91 -34.35 -5.74 25.56
#